data_AF-A0A368QQS2-F1
#
_entry.id   AF-A0A368QQS2-F1
#
_cell.length_a   1.000
_cell.length_b   1.000
_cell.length_c   1.000
_cell.angle_alpha   90.00
_cell.angle_beta   90.00
_cell.angle_gamma   90.00
#
_symmetry.space_group_name_H-M   'P 1'
#
loop_
_entity.id
_entity.type
_entity.pdbx_description
1 polymer ?
#
loop_
_entity_poly.entity_id
_entity_poly.type
_entity_poly.pdbx_seq_one_letter_code
_entity_poly.pdbx_strand_id
1 'polypeptide(L)'
;MEGRRQPSFKELKESPLNVLGVPPMPASHLNHEMLEDPKAQVLGALKNPKFLLPGSELTVPSVYSIGPLVERAAGHETREEHECLAWLDEQPEHSVVFLCFESIGYHTEAQLKEIAVGLERSGHRFLWVVRAPPGHADPDLDTLLPEGFLERTSGCGLAVGAFVTHCGWNSVLEGIMGGCPMLCWPLYAEQKMNKVFLVEEFGVGVEVVGWQQGVVEAGEVEAKVTLVLESEEGERLRAKETSLREATAVVWNEGGSSRVEFGQFLLELDLEGLGKG
;
A
#
# COMPACT_ATOMS: atom_id res chain seq x y z
N MET A 1 29.31 -14.34 -1.96
CA MET A 1 28.21 -15.31 -1.82
C MET A 1 27.13 -14.85 -2.78
N GLU A 2 26.88 -15.63 -3.83
CA GLU A 2 25.94 -15.28 -4.91
C GLU A 2 24.52 -15.08 -4.38
N GLY A 3 23.95 -13.91 -4.66
CA GLY A 3 22.56 -13.58 -4.33
C GLY A 3 21.62 -14.51 -5.06
N ARG A 4 20.99 -15.42 -4.33
CA ARG A 4 19.88 -16.21 -4.87
C ARG A 4 18.71 -15.28 -5.15
N ARG A 5 18.50 -14.98 -6.43
CA ARG A 5 17.26 -14.43 -6.97
C ARG A 5 16.10 -15.26 -6.41
N GLN A 6 15.17 -14.63 -5.69
CA GLN A 6 13.92 -15.30 -5.34
C GLN A 6 13.13 -15.54 -6.63
N PRO A 7 12.64 -16.77 -6.85
CA PRO A 7 11.88 -17.09 -8.05
C PRO A 7 10.59 -16.26 -8.09
N SER A 8 10.31 -15.67 -9.25
CA SER A 8 9.04 -15.02 -9.54
C SER A 8 7.88 -16.02 -9.38
N PHE A 9 6.65 -15.54 -9.17
CA PHE A 9 5.47 -16.43 -9.06
C PHE A 9 5.29 -17.36 -10.27
N LYS A 10 5.74 -16.95 -11.45
CA LYS A 10 5.78 -17.79 -12.67
C LYS A 10 6.71 -19.00 -12.53
N GLU A 11 7.74 -18.90 -11.70
CA GLU A 11 8.72 -19.95 -11.44
C GLU A 11 8.33 -20.84 -10.24
N LEU A 12 7.41 -20.39 -9.39
CA LEU A 12 7.02 -21.10 -8.16
C LEU A 12 6.17 -22.35 -8.39
N LYS A 13 5.34 -22.43 -9.45
CA LYS A 13 4.55 -23.63 -9.84
C LYS A 13 3.97 -24.41 -8.64
N GLU A 14 4.47 -25.61 -8.35
CA GLU A 14 3.96 -26.48 -7.26
C GLU A 14 4.54 -26.14 -5.87
N SER A 15 5.34 -25.09 -5.75
CA SER A 15 5.96 -24.71 -4.49
C SER A 15 4.86 -24.23 -3.52
N PRO A 16 4.79 -24.77 -2.29
CA PRO A 16 3.77 -24.39 -1.33
C PRO A 16 3.99 -22.96 -0.84
N LEU A 17 2.98 -22.12 -1.01
CA LEU A 17 2.93 -20.78 -0.41
C LEU A 17 2.52 -20.93 1.06
N ASN A 18 3.43 -20.54 1.96
CA ASN A 18 3.15 -20.52 3.39
C ASN A 18 2.63 -19.14 3.80
N VAL A 19 1.31 -18.96 3.66
CA VAL A 19 0.61 -17.79 4.19
C VAL A 19 0.20 -18.09 5.63
N LEU A 20 0.71 -17.33 6.58
CA LEU A 20 0.42 -17.53 8.00
C LEU A 20 -1.09 -17.41 8.26
N GLY A 21 -1.72 -18.46 8.81
CA GLY A 21 -3.15 -18.52 9.07
C GLY A 21 -3.98 -19.21 7.98
N VAL A 22 -3.35 -19.61 6.86
CA VAL A 22 -3.97 -20.36 5.76
C VAL A 22 -3.22 -21.68 5.58
N PRO A 23 -3.90 -22.81 5.31
CA PRO A 23 -3.24 -24.07 4.98
C PRO A 23 -2.27 -23.89 3.79
N PRO A 24 -1.09 -24.54 3.79
CA PRO A 24 -0.14 -24.45 2.69
C PRO A 24 -0.80 -24.84 1.37
N MET A 25 -0.73 -23.96 0.36
CA MET A 25 -1.31 -24.22 -0.95
C MET A 25 -0.26 -24.12 -2.06
N PRO A 26 -0.21 -25.07 -3.02
CA PRO A 26 0.66 -24.97 -4.19
C PRO A 26 0.38 -23.69 -4.99
N ALA A 27 1.43 -22.99 -5.43
CA ALA A 27 1.27 -21.76 -6.21
C ALA A 27 0.51 -21.98 -7.54
N SER A 28 0.42 -23.22 -8.04
CA SER A 28 -0.38 -23.66 -9.19
C SER A 28 -1.89 -23.61 -8.97
N HIS A 29 -2.35 -23.48 -7.72
CA HIS A 29 -3.75 -23.18 -7.41
C HIS A 29 -4.09 -21.69 -7.56
N LEU A 30 -3.08 -20.82 -7.77
CA LEU A 30 -3.28 -19.49 -8.33
C LEU A 30 -3.31 -19.67 -9.86
N ASN A 31 -4.49 -19.48 -10.47
CA ASN A 31 -4.73 -19.83 -11.85
C ASN A 31 -3.80 -19.04 -12.80
N HIS A 32 -3.12 -19.73 -13.73
CA HIS A 32 -2.28 -19.12 -14.77
C HIS A 32 -3.07 -18.22 -15.74
N GLU A 33 -4.40 -18.31 -15.73
CA GLU A 33 -5.29 -17.40 -16.46
C GLU A 33 -5.36 -16.00 -15.83
N MET A 34 -4.92 -15.79 -14.57
CA MET A 34 -5.08 -14.54 -13.78
C MET A 34 -4.28 -13.31 -14.28
N LEU A 35 -3.69 -13.36 -15.48
CA LEU A 35 -2.68 -12.42 -15.96
C LEU A 35 -3.14 -11.50 -17.12
N GLU A 36 -4.40 -11.58 -17.56
CA GLU A 36 -4.94 -10.69 -18.61
C GLU A 36 -6.24 -9.99 -18.15
N ASP A 37 -6.16 -8.68 -17.93
CA ASP A 37 -7.16 -7.85 -17.24
C ASP A 37 -7.59 -8.41 -15.87
N PRO A 38 -6.82 -8.09 -14.80
CA PRO A 38 -7.10 -8.54 -13.44
C PRO A 38 -8.52 -8.22 -12.95
N LYS A 39 -9.14 -7.14 -13.46
CA LYS A 39 -10.50 -6.73 -13.09
C LYS A 39 -11.53 -7.72 -13.64
N ALA A 40 -11.41 -8.13 -14.90
CA ALA A 40 -12.35 -9.06 -15.53
C ALA A 40 -12.29 -10.48 -14.94
N GLN A 41 -11.12 -10.89 -14.45
CA GLN A 41 -10.86 -12.26 -14.03
C GLN A 41 -11.15 -12.50 -12.55
N VAL A 42 -10.86 -11.55 -11.66
CA VAL A 42 -11.33 -11.63 -10.26
C VAL A 42 -12.85 -11.55 -10.21
N LEU A 43 -13.46 -10.65 -11.00
CA LEU A 43 -14.92 -10.65 -11.17
C LEU A 43 -15.42 -11.96 -11.78
N GLY A 44 -14.74 -12.50 -12.79
CA GLY A 44 -15.10 -13.77 -13.43
C GLY A 44 -14.99 -14.97 -12.49
N ALA A 45 -13.97 -14.99 -11.63
CA ALA A 45 -13.74 -16.02 -10.63
C ALA A 45 -14.77 -15.92 -9.49
N LEU A 46 -15.04 -14.71 -8.97
CA LEU A 46 -16.13 -14.49 -8.02
C LEU A 46 -17.47 -14.88 -8.65
N LYS A 47 -17.71 -14.58 -9.92
CA LYS A 47 -18.92 -14.99 -10.64
C LYS A 47 -18.94 -16.47 -11.03
N ASN A 48 -17.89 -17.24 -10.76
CA ASN A 48 -17.79 -18.65 -11.16
C ASN A 48 -18.51 -19.55 -10.13
N PRO A 49 -19.58 -20.27 -10.53
CA PRO A 49 -20.32 -21.14 -9.63
C PRO A 49 -19.52 -22.34 -9.12
N LYS A 50 -18.32 -22.62 -9.66
CA LYS A 50 -17.42 -23.67 -9.14
C LYS A 50 -16.87 -23.38 -7.73
N PHE A 51 -16.94 -22.14 -7.25
CA PHE A 51 -16.68 -21.83 -5.83
C PHE A 51 -17.77 -22.35 -4.89
N LEU A 52 -18.94 -22.65 -5.43
CA LEU A 52 -20.08 -23.15 -4.69
C LEU A 52 -20.03 -24.67 -4.70
N LEU A 53 -20.25 -25.29 -3.54
CA LEU A 53 -20.18 -26.73 -3.38
C LEU A 53 -21.10 -27.41 -4.43
N PRO A 54 -20.65 -28.47 -5.13
CA PRO A 54 -21.48 -29.17 -6.10
C PRO A 54 -22.80 -29.62 -5.44
N GLY A 55 -23.94 -29.14 -5.96
CA GLY A 55 -25.27 -29.40 -5.40
C GLY A 55 -25.80 -28.33 -4.44
N SER A 56 -25.10 -27.21 -4.27
CA SER A 56 -25.66 -26.04 -3.57
C SER A 56 -26.50 -25.16 -4.50
N GLU A 57 -27.65 -24.69 -4.02
CA GLU A 57 -28.50 -23.68 -4.68
C GLU A 57 -27.98 -22.24 -4.47
N LEU A 58 -26.85 -22.08 -3.79
CA LEU A 58 -26.23 -20.77 -3.57
C LEU A 58 -25.80 -20.21 -4.92
N THR A 59 -26.13 -18.94 -5.19
CA THR A 59 -25.58 -18.17 -6.31
C THR A 59 -24.62 -17.14 -5.72
N VAL A 60 -23.54 -16.84 -6.45
CA VAL A 60 -22.64 -15.75 -6.02
C VAL A 60 -23.39 -14.43 -6.21
N PRO A 61 -23.48 -13.57 -5.17
CA PRO A 61 -24.09 -12.26 -5.31
C PRO A 61 -23.43 -11.44 -6.42
N SER A 62 -24.19 -10.51 -7.00
CA SER A 62 -23.64 -9.51 -7.91
C SER A 62 -22.48 -8.76 -7.23
N VAL A 63 -21.36 -8.60 -7.94
CA VAL A 63 -20.16 -7.91 -7.46
C VAL A 63 -20.01 -6.61 -8.23
N TYR A 64 -19.88 -5.51 -7.49
CA TYR A 64 -19.73 -4.14 -8.01
C TYR A 64 -18.40 -3.53 -7.56
N SER A 65 -17.55 -3.18 -8.52
CA SER A 65 -16.25 -2.56 -8.33
C SER A 65 -16.37 -1.04 -8.34
N ILE A 66 -16.65 -0.47 -7.17
CA ILE A 66 -16.88 0.97 -7.01
C ILE A 66 -15.66 1.74 -6.49
N GLY A 67 -14.46 1.14 -6.50
CA GLY A 67 -13.24 1.82 -6.06
C GLY A 67 -12.68 2.85 -7.06
N PRO A 68 -11.69 3.66 -6.68
CA PRO A 68 -11.27 3.90 -5.30
C PRO A 68 -12.31 4.78 -4.57
N LEU A 69 -12.56 4.45 -3.30
CA LEU A 69 -13.35 5.24 -2.37
C LEU A 69 -12.42 5.72 -1.28
N VAL A 70 -11.93 6.93 -1.42
CA VAL A 70 -11.02 7.56 -0.48
C VAL A 70 -11.62 8.92 -0.12
N GLU A 71 -11.51 9.30 1.14
CA GLU A 71 -11.99 10.58 1.61
C GLU A 71 -11.23 11.70 0.87
N ARG A 72 -11.93 12.41 -0.03
CA ARG A 72 -11.37 13.63 -0.59
C ARG A 72 -11.32 14.65 0.53
N ALA A 73 -10.17 15.28 0.75
CA ALA A 73 -10.10 16.48 1.56
C ALA A 73 -11.23 17.42 1.12
N ALA A 74 -12.22 17.61 1.99
CA ALA A 74 -13.31 18.53 1.69
C ALA A 74 -12.67 19.87 1.34
N GLY A 75 -13.11 20.48 0.23
CA GLY A 75 -12.76 21.86 -0.10
C GLY A 75 -13.35 22.80 0.94
N HIS A 76 -12.81 22.77 2.15
CA HIS A 76 -13.17 23.66 3.24
C HIS A 76 -12.04 24.66 3.41
N GLU A 77 -12.35 25.85 2.91
CA GLU A 77 -11.93 27.15 3.38
C GLU A 77 -11.33 27.13 4.80
N THR A 78 -10.10 27.62 4.94
CA THR A 78 -9.54 28.19 6.19
C THR A 78 -9.35 27.25 7.40
N ARG A 79 -8.68 26.10 7.22
CA ARG A 79 -7.76 25.65 8.28
C ARG A 79 -6.41 26.30 7.98
N GLU A 80 -5.79 26.94 8.97
CA GLU A 80 -4.36 27.27 8.87
C GLU A 80 -3.66 25.99 8.38
N GLU A 81 -2.92 26.09 7.27
CA GLU A 81 -2.15 24.97 6.75
C GLU A 81 -1.28 24.45 7.90
N HIS A 82 -1.50 23.19 8.27
CA HIS A 82 -0.74 22.56 9.35
C HIS A 82 0.75 22.76 9.06
N GLU A 83 1.57 22.98 10.09
CA GLU A 83 3.00 23.28 9.90
C GLU A 83 3.71 22.22 9.05
N CYS A 84 3.31 20.94 9.16
CA CYS A 84 3.80 19.87 8.30
C CYS A 84 3.45 20.11 6.82
N LEU A 85 2.25 20.61 6.49
CA LEU A 85 1.86 20.93 5.10
C LEU A 85 2.62 22.15 4.57
N ALA A 86 2.79 23.20 5.38
CA ALA A 86 3.55 24.38 4.97
C ALA A 86 5.05 24.09 4.82
N TRP A 87 5.65 23.40 5.81
CA TRP A 87 6.98 22.81 5.70
C TRP A 87 7.06 21.97 4.46
N LEU A 88 5.96 21.25 4.22
CA LEU A 88 5.78 20.47 3.08
C LEU A 88 6.01 21.35 1.78
N ASP A 89 5.21 22.36 1.48
CA ASP A 89 5.23 23.07 0.17
C ASP A 89 6.58 23.69 -0.29
N GLU A 90 7.60 23.74 0.57
CA GLU A 90 8.91 24.33 0.30
C GLU A 90 9.93 23.42 -0.43
N GLN A 91 9.59 22.19 -0.86
CA GLN A 91 10.61 21.24 -1.37
C GLN A 91 10.60 20.93 -2.86
N PRO A 92 11.73 20.41 -3.39
CA PRO A 92 11.77 19.92 -4.75
C PRO A 92 10.84 18.72 -4.91
N GLU A 93 9.99 18.70 -5.93
CA GLU A 93 9.05 17.59 -6.21
C GLU A 93 9.69 16.18 -6.11
N HIS A 94 8.92 15.22 -5.62
CA HIS A 94 9.33 13.81 -5.43
C HIS A 94 10.63 13.57 -4.63
N SER A 95 10.95 14.42 -3.64
CA SER A 95 12.16 14.34 -2.80
C SER A 95 11.96 13.92 -1.33
N VAL A 96 10.71 13.78 -0.87
CA VAL A 96 10.38 13.39 0.52
C VAL A 96 9.90 11.95 0.61
N VAL A 97 10.40 11.22 1.60
CA VAL A 97 9.85 9.93 2.02
C VAL A 97 8.77 10.17 3.06
N PHE A 98 7.53 9.78 2.80
CA PHE A 98 6.50 9.74 3.82
C PHE A 98 6.48 8.36 4.49
N LEU A 99 6.45 8.31 5.81
CA LEU A 99 6.38 7.07 6.58
C LEU A 99 5.19 7.10 7.54
N CYS A 100 4.24 6.18 7.35
CA CYS A 100 3.07 6.06 8.22
C CYS A 100 2.55 4.61 8.28
N PHE A 101 2.35 4.11 9.51
CA PHE A 101 1.94 2.75 9.79
C PHE A 101 0.53 2.68 10.43
N GLU A 102 -0.33 3.63 10.06
CA GLU A 102 -1.71 3.74 10.56
C GLU A 102 -1.81 3.99 12.08
N SER A 103 -3.03 3.93 12.62
CA SER A 103 -3.32 4.18 14.04
C SER A 103 -3.00 2.99 14.96
N ILE A 104 -3.02 1.77 14.41
CA ILE A 104 -2.87 0.53 15.18
C ILE A 104 -1.45 -0.06 15.02
N GLY A 105 -0.71 0.31 13.96
CA GLY A 105 0.66 -0.13 13.78
C GLY A 105 1.62 0.60 14.72
N TYR A 106 2.37 -0.18 15.50
CA TYR A 106 3.47 0.30 16.33
C TYR A 106 4.71 -0.55 16.11
N HIS A 107 5.87 0.09 16.28
CA HIS A 107 7.17 -0.58 16.23
C HIS A 107 7.79 -0.64 17.61
N THR A 108 8.71 -1.57 17.83
CA THR A 108 9.54 -1.59 19.04
C THR A 108 10.54 -0.44 19.00
N GLU A 109 11.04 0.00 20.16
CA GLU A 109 12.07 1.04 20.24
C GLU A 109 13.32 0.67 19.41
N ALA A 110 13.73 -0.59 19.44
CA ALA A 110 14.83 -1.09 18.61
C ALA A 110 14.57 -0.87 17.11
N GLN A 111 13.34 -1.16 16.66
CA GLN A 111 12.97 -0.95 15.27
C GLN A 111 12.88 0.54 14.90
N LEU A 112 12.39 1.40 15.80
CA LEU A 112 12.38 2.86 15.60
C LEU A 112 13.80 3.40 15.39
N LYS A 113 14.78 2.90 16.17
CA LYS A 113 16.19 3.29 16.02
C LYS A 113 16.77 2.85 14.67
N GLU A 114 16.50 1.64 14.21
CA GLU A 114 16.96 1.19 12.89
C GLU A 114 16.31 2.01 11.75
N ILE A 115 15.02 2.35 11.86
CA ILE A 115 14.35 3.23 10.89
C ILE A 115 15.04 4.60 10.87
N ALA A 116 15.27 5.21 12.04
CA ALA A 116 15.92 6.50 12.17
C ALA A 116 17.32 6.50 11.54
N VAL A 117 18.16 5.51 11.88
CA VAL A 117 19.51 5.38 11.31
C VAL A 117 19.47 5.18 9.79
N GLY A 118 18.53 4.37 9.29
CA GLY A 118 18.39 4.14 7.85
C GLY A 118 17.96 5.38 7.08
N LEU A 119 16.99 6.13 7.62
CA LEU A 119 16.56 7.41 7.06
C LEU A 119 17.70 8.43 7.05
N GLU A 120 18.42 8.58 8.17
CA GLU A 120 19.56 9.48 8.28
C GLU A 120 20.65 9.15 7.24
N ARG A 121 20.99 7.86 7.10
CA ARG A 121 22.00 7.41 6.13
C ARG A 121 21.58 7.60 4.69
N SER A 122 20.28 7.48 4.39
CA SER A 122 19.77 7.69 3.05
C SER A 122 20.00 9.12 2.53
N GLY A 123 20.17 10.10 3.43
CA GLY A 123 20.34 11.51 3.07
C GLY A 123 19.09 12.17 2.46
N HIS A 124 17.97 11.44 2.36
CA HIS A 124 16.72 11.96 1.85
C HIS A 124 15.89 12.63 2.95
N ARG A 125 15.07 13.59 2.52
CA ARG A 125 14.10 14.25 3.40
C ARG A 125 12.99 13.26 3.73
N PHE A 126 12.43 13.35 4.93
CA PHE A 126 11.33 12.47 5.31
C PHE A 126 10.33 13.15 6.23
N LEU A 127 9.07 12.74 6.10
CA LEU A 127 7.99 13.03 7.05
C LEU A 127 7.56 11.71 7.68
N TRP A 128 7.79 11.57 8.99
CA TRP A 128 7.53 10.32 9.68
C TRP A 128 6.54 10.50 10.82
N VAL A 129 5.40 9.81 10.73
CA VAL A 129 4.45 9.69 11.83
C VAL A 129 4.94 8.63 12.81
N VAL A 130 5.64 9.07 13.86
CA VAL A 130 6.15 8.20 14.92
C VAL A 130 5.04 7.92 15.94
N ARG A 131 4.91 6.66 16.36
CA ARG A 131 4.06 6.25 17.48
C ARG A 131 4.88 5.55 18.55
N ALA A 132 4.56 5.86 19.78
CA ALA A 132 5.09 5.19 20.95
C ALA A 132 4.73 3.69 20.97
N PRO A 133 5.66 2.80 21.36
CA PRO A 133 5.34 1.41 21.63
C PRO A 133 4.31 1.29 22.78
N PRO A 134 3.43 0.27 22.78
CA PRO A 134 2.45 0.05 23.85
C PRO A 134 3.11 0.01 25.23
N GLY A 135 2.45 0.62 26.22
CA GLY A 135 2.96 0.72 27.58
C GLY A 135 3.87 1.93 27.85
N HIS A 136 4.18 2.74 26.83
CA HIS A 136 4.85 4.03 26.98
C HIS A 136 3.79 5.13 26.80
N ALA A 137 3.40 5.79 27.88
CA ALA A 137 2.53 6.96 27.80
C ALA A 137 3.37 8.14 27.33
N ASP A 138 3.09 8.63 26.11
CA ASP A 138 3.66 9.85 25.52
C ASP A 138 5.19 10.00 25.68
N PRO A 139 5.99 9.00 25.26
CA PRO A 139 7.44 9.07 25.33
C PRO A 139 7.96 10.20 24.44
N ASP A 140 8.85 10.99 25.01
CA ASP A 140 9.62 12.01 24.31
C ASP A 140 10.36 11.39 23.11
N LEU A 141 10.28 12.02 21.93
CA LEU A 141 10.93 11.52 20.72
C LEU A 141 12.44 11.42 20.91
N ASP A 142 13.05 12.28 21.72
CA ASP A 142 14.46 12.20 22.08
C ASP A 142 14.83 10.93 22.85
N THR A 143 13.85 10.27 23.47
CA THR A 143 14.04 8.98 24.15
C THR A 143 13.83 7.78 23.23
N LEU A 144 13.03 7.93 22.17
CA LEU A 144 12.73 6.86 21.22
C LEU A 144 13.72 6.79 20.05
N LEU A 145 14.31 7.93 19.70
CA LEU A 145 15.18 8.09 18.54
C LEU A 145 16.65 8.17 18.97
N PRO A 146 17.61 7.94 18.05
CA PRO A 146 19.02 8.12 18.35
C PRO A 146 19.33 9.53 18.85
N GLU A 147 20.25 9.66 19.80
CA GLU A 147 20.65 10.96 20.35
C GLU A 147 21.03 11.95 19.24
N GLY A 148 20.48 13.17 19.31
CA GLY A 148 20.73 14.24 18.35
C GLY A 148 20.05 14.07 16.97
N PHE A 149 19.16 13.08 16.81
CA PHE A 149 18.54 12.77 15.52
C PHE A 149 17.67 13.93 15.02
N LEU A 150 16.86 14.54 15.88
CA LEU A 150 15.98 15.63 15.50
C LEU A 150 16.77 16.86 15.03
N GLU A 151 17.89 17.19 15.69
CA GLU A 151 18.76 18.29 15.28
C GLU A 151 19.50 18.00 13.97
N ARG A 152 19.89 16.75 13.72
CA ARG A 152 20.57 16.36 12.47
C ARG A 152 19.62 16.28 11.28
N THR A 153 18.32 16.12 11.53
CA THR A 153 17.30 15.89 10.49
C THR A 153 16.27 17.01 10.35
N SER A 154 16.43 18.12 11.10
CA SER A 154 15.51 19.25 11.04
C SER A 154 15.59 19.97 9.69
N GLY A 155 14.54 19.81 8.86
CA GLY A 155 14.31 20.60 7.65
C GLY A 155 13.60 19.80 6.53
N CYS A 156 12.74 20.50 5.77
CA CYS A 156 12.24 20.21 4.41
C CYS A 156 11.07 19.24 4.00
N GLY A 157 9.92 19.75 3.48
CA GLY A 157 8.68 19.15 2.87
C GLY A 157 8.16 18.57 1.46
N LEU A 158 6.82 18.68 1.16
CA LEU A 158 5.87 18.39 0.03
C LEU A 158 6.60 18.28 -1.26
N ALA A 159 6.76 17.00 -1.51
CA ALA A 159 7.37 16.42 -2.64
C ALA A 159 7.39 14.92 -2.36
N VAL A 160 6.29 14.32 -1.87
CA VAL A 160 6.37 12.91 -1.45
C VAL A 160 6.76 12.07 -2.68
N GLY A 161 7.99 11.56 -2.66
CA GLY A 161 8.60 10.77 -3.71
C GLY A 161 8.51 9.26 -3.43
N ALA A 162 8.25 8.89 -2.17
CA ALA A 162 8.04 7.52 -1.75
C ALA A 162 7.16 7.45 -0.50
N PHE A 163 6.37 6.39 -0.37
CA PHE A 163 5.53 6.12 0.80
C PHE A 163 5.91 4.78 1.45
N VAL A 164 6.49 4.82 2.65
CA VAL A 164 6.65 3.63 3.49
C VAL A 164 5.33 3.34 4.20
N THR A 165 4.74 2.21 3.85
CA THR A 165 3.39 1.86 4.27
C THR A 165 3.31 0.43 4.79
N HIS A 166 2.41 0.25 5.74
CA HIS A 166 2.00 -1.05 6.24
C HIS A 166 1.11 -1.83 5.24
N CYS A 167 0.82 -1.30 4.05
CA CYS A 167 0.03 -1.94 2.99
C CYS A 167 -1.44 -2.19 3.35
N GLY A 168 -2.03 -1.42 4.27
CA GLY A 168 -3.48 -1.41 4.47
C GLY A 168 -4.19 -0.89 3.23
N TRP A 169 -5.36 -1.45 2.90
CA TRP A 169 -5.99 -1.18 1.61
C TRP A 169 -6.35 0.29 1.40
N ASN A 170 -6.76 1.02 2.44
CA ASN A 170 -7.02 2.46 2.35
C ASN A 170 -5.74 3.25 2.01
N SER A 171 -4.64 3.02 2.75
CA SER A 171 -3.36 3.65 2.46
C SER A 171 -2.81 3.28 1.08
N VAL A 172 -3.08 2.07 0.59
CA VAL A 172 -2.74 1.67 -0.79
C VAL A 172 -3.49 2.52 -1.80
N LEU A 173 -4.82 2.69 -1.64
CA LEU A 173 -5.61 3.51 -2.55
C LEU A 173 -5.19 4.99 -2.49
N GLU A 174 -4.89 5.51 -1.30
CA GLU A 174 -4.34 6.86 -1.11
C GLU A 174 -2.99 7.04 -1.79
N GLY A 175 -2.07 6.08 -1.62
CA GLY A 175 -0.75 6.08 -2.28
C GLY A 175 -0.87 6.11 -3.79
N ILE A 176 -1.74 5.27 -4.36
CA ILE A 176 -2.00 5.22 -5.80
C ILE A 176 -2.59 6.53 -6.32
N MET A 177 -3.60 7.07 -5.65
CA MET A 177 -4.18 8.36 -6.07
C MET A 177 -3.23 9.54 -5.86
N GLY A 178 -2.30 9.42 -4.92
CA GLY A 178 -1.18 10.34 -4.70
C GLY A 178 -0.04 10.18 -5.71
N GLY A 179 -0.01 9.07 -6.46
CA GLY A 179 1.08 8.76 -7.40
C GLY A 179 2.41 8.51 -6.70
N CYS A 180 2.38 7.92 -5.51
CA CYS A 180 3.55 7.72 -4.65
C CYS A 180 3.95 6.24 -4.63
N PRO A 181 5.13 5.87 -5.15
CA PRO A 181 5.59 4.48 -5.09
C PRO A 181 5.80 4.04 -3.64
N MET A 182 5.52 2.77 -3.36
CA MET A 182 5.36 2.27 -1.99
C MET A 182 6.49 1.34 -1.53
N LEU A 183 7.11 1.65 -0.40
CA LEU A 183 7.94 0.70 0.35
C LEU A 183 7.01 -0.13 1.23
N CYS A 184 6.82 -1.38 0.84
CA CYS A 184 5.82 -2.27 1.39
C CYS A 184 6.35 -2.99 2.62
N TRP A 185 5.78 -2.66 3.79
CA TRP A 185 6.19 -3.19 5.09
C TRP A 185 4.97 -3.63 5.93
N PRO A 186 4.34 -4.77 5.59
CA PRO A 186 3.11 -5.22 6.24
C PRO A 186 3.26 -5.52 7.74
N LEU A 187 2.17 -5.35 8.50
CA LEU A 187 2.14 -5.61 9.94
C LEU A 187 1.08 -6.67 10.33
N TYR A 188 -0.15 -6.56 9.84
CA TYR A 188 -1.29 -7.39 10.25
C TYR A 188 -2.34 -7.61 9.13
N ALA A 189 -3.41 -8.35 9.45
CA ALA A 189 -4.55 -8.63 8.57
C ALA A 189 -4.14 -9.10 7.15
N GLU A 190 -4.77 -8.54 6.12
CA GLU A 190 -4.57 -8.88 4.71
C GLU A 190 -3.40 -8.13 4.04
N GLN A 191 -2.70 -7.26 4.79
CA GLN A 191 -1.63 -6.41 4.27
C GLN A 191 -0.52 -7.19 3.57
N LYS A 192 -0.26 -8.42 4.03
CA LYS A 192 0.73 -9.32 3.39
C LYS A 192 0.33 -9.68 1.97
N MET A 193 -0.96 -9.87 1.71
CA MET A 193 -1.50 -10.09 0.38
C MET A 193 -1.46 -8.80 -0.44
N ASN A 194 -1.88 -7.66 0.15
CA ASN A 194 -1.83 -6.37 -0.53
C ASN A 194 -0.41 -6.05 -1.02
N LYS A 195 0.62 -6.34 -0.20
CA LYS A 195 2.03 -6.23 -0.60
C LYS A 195 2.37 -7.03 -1.86
N VAL A 196 1.89 -8.27 -1.98
CA VAL A 196 2.12 -9.08 -3.18
C VAL A 196 1.53 -8.40 -4.41
N PHE A 197 0.28 -7.91 -4.31
CA PHE A 197 -0.34 -7.15 -5.40
C PHE A 197 0.44 -5.87 -5.76
N LEU A 198 0.87 -5.10 -4.76
CA LEU A 198 1.63 -3.86 -4.98
C LEU A 198 2.96 -4.11 -5.71
N VAL A 199 3.69 -5.14 -5.30
CA VAL A 199 5.04 -5.45 -5.80
C VAL A 199 4.98 -6.16 -7.15
N GLU A 200 4.11 -7.17 -7.27
CA GLU A 200 4.19 -8.12 -8.38
C GLU A 200 3.18 -7.86 -9.49
N GLU A 201 1.97 -7.42 -9.13
CA GLU A 201 0.88 -7.23 -10.10
C GLU A 201 0.81 -5.78 -10.57
N PHE A 202 0.74 -4.84 -9.64
CA PHE A 202 0.67 -3.42 -9.96
C PHE A 202 2.05 -2.87 -10.33
N GLY A 203 3.11 -3.41 -9.73
CA GLY A 203 4.48 -2.99 -9.98
C GLY A 203 4.72 -1.54 -9.57
N VAL A 204 4.13 -1.13 -8.44
CA VAL A 204 4.21 0.21 -7.86
C VAL A 204 4.82 0.24 -6.47
N GLY A 205 5.20 -0.92 -5.94
CA GLY A 205 5.89 -1.02 -4.67
C GLY A 205 7.09 -1.94 -4.69
N VAL A 206 7.92 -1.82 -3.66
CA VAL A 206 9.03 -2.73 -3.37
C VAL A 206 8.87 -3.27 -1.96
N GLU A 207 9.15 -4.55 -1.76
CA GLU A 207 9.17 -5.15 -0.43
C GLU A 207 10.38 -4.64 0.37
N VAL A 208 10.13 -4.22 1.61
CA VAL A 208 11.17 -4.01 2.63
C VAL A 208 11.51 -5.37 3.23
N VAL A 209 12.69 -5.93 2.94
CA VAL A 209 13.05 -7.30 3.35
C VAL A 209 13.30 -7.38 4.86
N GLY A 210 13.03 -8.54 5.48
CA GLY A 210 13.29 -8.74 6.91
C GLY A 210 12.09 -8.43 7.82
N TRP A 211 11.05 -7.78 7.29
CA TRP A 211 9.86 -7.37 8.05
C TRP A 211 9.10 -8.50 8.76
N GLN A 212 9.27 -9.76 8.32
CA GLN A 212 8.65 -10.93 8.98
C GLN A 212 9.58 -11.63 9.97
N GLN A 213 10.89 -11.37 9.90
CA GLN A 213 11.93 -12.14 10.57
C GLN A 213 12.45 -11.48 11.85
N GLY A 214 11.91 -10.31 12.21
CA GLY A 214 12.29 -9.57 13.40
C GLY A 214 12.46 -8.08 13.09
N VAL A 215 13.62 -7.54 13.44
CA VAL A 215 13.96 -6.14 13.19
C VAL A 215 14.50 -6.01 11.77
N VAL A 216 13.95 -5.07 11.00
CA VAL A 216 14.51 -4.61 9.74
C VAL A 216 15.68 -3.68 10.06
N GLU A 217 16.86 -4.02 9.56
CA GLU A 217 18.09 -3.26 9.77
C GLU A 217 18.07 -1.93 8.99
N ALA A 218 18.77 -0.93 9.53
CA ALA A 218 18.90 0.39 8.96
C ALA A 218 19.41 0.37 7.51
N GLY A 219 20.31 -0.58 7.20
CA GLY A 219 20.86 -0.73 5.85
C GLY A 219 19.80 -1.13 4.82
N GLU A 220 18.77 -1.88 5.21
CA GLU A 220 17.65 -2.21 4.32
C GLU A 220 16.75 -0.99 4.10
N VAL A 221 16.47 -0.22 5.15
CA VAL A 221 15.69 1.03 5.06
C VAL A 221 16.38 2.02 4.13
N GLU A 222 17.68 2.26 4.35
CA GLU A 222 18.54 3.08 3.49
C GLU A 222 18.48 2.61 2.04
N ALA A 223 18.76 1.32 1.80
CA ALA A 223 18.80 0.75 0.46
C ALA A 223 17.47 0.89 -0.29
N LYS A 224 16.33 0.68 0.38
CA LYS A 224 15.01 0.78 -0.26
C LYS A 224 14.60 2.22 -0.54
N VAL A 225 14.92 3.15 0.35
CA VAL A 225 14.67 4.58 0.12
C VAL A 225 15.48 5.05 -1.10
N THR A 226 16.78 4.78 -1.12
CA THR A 226 17.65 5.15 -2.25
C THR A 226 17.23 4.47 -3.54
N LEU A 227 16.84 3.18 -3.51
CA LEU A 227 16.34 2.48 -4.69
C LEU A 227 15.11 3.19 -5.28
N VAL A 228 14.13 3.53 -4.46
CA VAL A 228 12.89 4.13 -4.98
C VAL A 228 13.11 5.56 -5.46
N LEU A 229 14.00 6.33 -4.83
CA LEU A 229 14.19 7.74 -5.20
C LEU A 229 15.22 7.95 -6.32
N GLU A 230 16.32 7.19 -6.34
CA GLU A 230 17.51 7.51 -7.16
C GLU A 230 17.82 6.51 -8.29
N SER A 231 17.11 5.37 -8.37
CA SER A 231 17.41 4.33 -9.35
C SER A 231 16.45 4.31 -10.55
N GLU A 232 16.87 3.67 -11.65
CA GLU A 232 16.01 3.37 -12.81
C GLU A 232 14.76 2.55 -12.41
N GLU A 233 14.88 1.66 -11.42
CA GLU A 233 13.72 0.93 -10.90
C GLU A 233 12.74 1.88 -10.23
N GLY A 234 13.24 2.86 -9.46
CA GLY A 234 12.44 3.93 -8.88
C GLY A 234 11.68 4.76 -9.92
N GLU A 235 12.34 5.11 -11.02
CA GLU A 235 11.70 5.79 -12.17
C GLU A 235 10.60 4.94 -12.79
N ARG A 236 10.83 3.63 -12.95
CA ARG A 236 9.84 2.68 -13.46
C ARG A 236 8.60 2.60 -12.55
N LEU A 237 8.80 2.55 -11.23
CA LEU A 237 7.71 2.55 -10.25
C LEU A 237 6.89 3.84 -10.34
N ARG A 238 7.54 5.02 -10.38
CA ARG A 238 6.86 6.31 -10.53
C ARG A 238 6.05 6.40 -11.82
N ALA A 239 6.60 5.95 -12.95
CA ALA A 239 5.87 5.94 -14.22
C ALA A 239 4.61 5.06 -14.15
N LYS A 240 4.69 3.92 -13.46
CA LYS A 240 3.55 3.02 -13.26
C LYS A 240 2.51 3.60 -12.31
N GLU A 241 2.95 4.26 -11.23
CA GLU A 241 2.10 5.03 -10.32
C GLU A 241 1.35 6.14 -11.04
N THR A 242 2.02 6.96 -11.86
CA THR A 242 1.37 7.99 -12.67
C THR A 242 0.28 7.42 -13.56
N SER A 243 0.56 6.29 -14.24
CA SER A 243 -0.44 5.62 -15.08
C SER A 243 -1.66 5.14 -14.29
N LEU A 244 -1.48 4.57 -13.10
CA LEU A 244 -2.59 4.14 -12.24
C LEU A 244 -3.36 5.35 -11.66
N ARG A 245 -2.66 6.41 -11.26
CA ARG A 245 -3.27 7.67 -10.80
C ARG A 245 -4.16 8.28 -11.88
N GLU A 246 -3.67 8.36 -13.12
CA GLU A 246 -4.46 8.88 -14.25
C GLU A 246 -5.68 7.99 -14.53
N ALA A 247 -5.51 6.67 -14.49
CA ALA A 247 -6.63 5.73 -14.66
C ALA A 247 -7.68 5.89 -13.56
N THR A 248 -7.28 6.03 -12.30
CA THR A 248 -8.20 6.22 -11.16
C THR A 248 -8.87 7.60 -11.16
N ALA A 249 -8.25 8.62 -11.75
CA ALA A 249 -8.83 9.97 -11.83
C ALA A 249 -10.13 10.04 -12.65
N VAL A 250 -10.37 9.08 -13.56
CA VAL A 250 -11.52 9.11 -14.47
C VAL A 250 -12.65 8.15 -14.12
N VAL A 251 -12.44 7.19 -13.20
CA VAL A 251 -13.43 6.11 -12.96
C VAL A 251 -14.74 6.60 -12.33
N TRP A 252 -14.73 7.78 -11.70
CA TRP A 252 -15.90 8.43 -11.11
C TRP A 252 -16.48 9.57 -11.96
N ASN A 253 -15.87 9.88 -13.12
CA ASN A 253 -16.42 10.86 -14.05
C ASN A 253 -17.71 10.36 -14.71
N GLU A 254 -18.41 11.23 -15.44
CA GLU A 254 -19.54 10.81 -16.27
C GLU A 254 -19.12 9.71 -17.26
N GLY A 255 -19.82 8.58 -17.23
CA GLY A 255 -19.47 7.39 -18.00
C GLY A 255 -18.30 6.55 -17.44
N GLY A 256 -17.69 6.97 -16.33
CA GLY A 256 -16.61 6.23 -15.66
C GLY A 256 -17.08 4.89 -15.07
N SER A 257 -16.20 3.88 -15.09
CA SER A 257 -16.58 2.51 -14.74
C SER A 257 -17.16 2.34 -13.33
N SER A 258 -16.55 2.96 -12.31
CA SER A 258 -17.04 2.87 -10.92
C SER A 258 -18.37 3.59 -10.74
N ARG A 259 -18.57 4.74 -11.40
CA ARG A 259 -19.86 5.45 -11.40
C ARG A 259 -20.98 4.63 -12.07
N VAL A 260 -20.66 3.93 -13.16
CA VAL A 260 -21.60 3.05 -13.87
C VAL A 260 -21.97 1.85 -13.00
N GLU A 261 -20.98 1.15 -12.43
CA GLU A 261 -21.22 -0.02 -11.57
C GLU A 261 -21.99 0.37 -10.29
N PHE A 262 -21.71 1.54 -9.71
CA PHE A 262 -22.51 2.06 -8.59
C PHE A 262 -23.96 2.38 -8.98
N GLY A 263 -24.17 2.94 -10.17
CA GLY A 263 -25.53 3.15 -10.70
C GLY A 263 -26.30 1.85 -10.90
N GLN A 264 -25.64 0.80 -11.39
CA GLN A 264 -26.24 -0.54 -11.52
C GLN A 264 -26.62 -1.12 -10.16
N PHE A 265 -25.73 -1.00 -9.17
CA PHE A 265 -26.00 -1.40 -7.80
C PHE A 265 -27.26 -0.72 -7.22
N LEU A 266 -27.40 0.60 -7.41
CA LEU A 266 -28.58 1.34 -6.95
C LEU A 266 -29.87 0.88 -7.64
N LEU A 267 -29.82 0.61 -8.95
CA LEU A 267 -30.98 0.12 -9.69
C LEU A 267 -31.44 -1.26 -9.21
N GLU A 268 -30.49 -2.16 -8.90
CA GLU A 268 -30.84 -3.48 -8.34
C GLU A 268 -31.49 -3.36 -6.96
N LEU A 269 -30.99 -2.48 -6.09
CA LEU A 269 -31.60 -2.23 -4.78
C LEU A 269 -33.05 -1.72 -4.89
N ASP A 270 -33.32 -0.81 -5.83
CA ASP A 270 -34.67 -0.28 -6.05
C ASP A 270 -35.63 -1.36 -6.58
N LEU A 271 -35.17 -2.24 -7.47
CA LEU A 271 -35.95 -3.36 -8.00
C LEU A 271 -36.27 -4.41 -6.93
N GLU A 272 -35.33 -4.70 -6.03
CA GLU A 272 -35.59 -5.59 -4.88
C GLU A 272 -36.55 -4.98 -3.86
N GLY A 273 -36.52 -3.65 -3.69
CA GLY A 273 -37.46 -2.91 -2.83
C GLY A 273 -38.91 -2.93 -3.35
N LEU A 274 -39.09 -2.92 -4.67
CA LEU A 274 -40.40 -3.00 -5.32
C LEU A 274 -41.01 -4.42 -5.34
N GLY A 275 -40.21 -5.46 -5.09
CA GLY A 275 -40.66 -6.86 -5.04
C GLY A 275 -41.18 -7.33 -3.68
N LYS A 276 -41.19 -6.45 -2.65
CA LYS A 276 -41.65 -6.76 -1.28
C LYS A 276 -42.95 -6.04 -0.88
N GLY A 277 -43.70 -5.51 -1.85
CA GLY A 277 -45.01 -4.86 -1.65
C GLY A 277 -46.19 -5.80 -1.84
#